data_AF-A0A718D1L3-F1
#
_entry.id   AF-A0A718D1L3-F1
#
_cell.length_a   1.000
_cell.length_b   1.000
_cell.length_c   1.000
_cell.angle_alpha   90.00
_cell.angle_beta   90.00
_cell.angle_gamma   90.00
#
_symmetry.space_group_name_H-M   'P 1'
#
loop_
_entity.id
_entity.type
_entity.pdbx_description
1 polymer ?
#
loop_
_entity_poly.entity_id
_entity_poly.type
_entity_poly.pdbx_seq_one_letter_code
_entity_poly.pdbx_strand_id
1 'polypeptide(L)'
;MSQQEISVINLDQLVSMTSVEIAELTGKEHRNVLRDIRNMAEELNALKTEQCSKLSSPIGVTEDVYLNAQGKQQPLYRLDRKHTFILVAGYSVHLRAKCYDHIQTLEHRVLQLEDQKKRAAIQSANRRGVTWGDYCKTYGLPAQKLMTALLQHRGLFRKNPISNEWSVNPKYSDCFRIIKPSDQKFSAGGYNFRFNAKGLEVFGKPAIVDKLRGILIAFTGTDQQKQEHLLKQAQSGKLEGL
;
A
#
# COMPACT_ATOMS: atom_id res chain seq x y z
N MET A 1 14.72 -13.71 -5.82
CA MET A 1 14.13 -13.21 -4.57
C MET A 1 14.30 -11.70 -4.58
N SER A 2 13.22 -10.94 -4.82
CA SER A 2 13.27 -9.48 -4.83
C SER A 2 13.34 -8.98 -3.40
N GLN A 3 14.48 -8.40 -3.03
CA GLN A 3 14.64 -7.66 -1.78
C GLN A 3 13.61 -6.52 -1.78
N GLN A 4 12.69 -6.54 -0.83
CA GLN A 4 11.84 -5.38 -0.55
C GLN A 4 12.75 -4.32 0.06
N GLU A 5 13.02 -3.25 -0.68
CA GLU A 5 13.58 -2.02 -0.13
C GLU A 5 12.69 -1.57 1.03
N ILE A 6 13.22 -1.69 2.25
CA ILE A 6 12.66 -1.00 3.41
C ILE A 6 12.86 0.47 3.11
N SER A 7 11.79 1.15 2.70
CA SER A 7 11.73 2.60 2.68
C SER A 7 11.99 3.08 4.11
N VAL A 8 13.24 3.44 4.41
CA VAL A 8 13.62 4.02 5.70
C VAL A 8 12.91 5.37 5.77
N ILE A 9 11.84 5.44 6.55
CA ILE A 9 11.13 6.70 6.79
C ILE A 9 12.14 7.63 7.46
N ASN A 10 12.37 8.79 6.86
CA ASN A 10 13.19 9.83 7.49
C ASN A 10 12.34 10.54 8.55
N LEU A 11 12.28 9.97 9.76
CA LEU A 11 11.51 10.57 10.87
C LEU A 11 12.03 11.95 11.27
N ASP A 12 13.30 12.26 11.01
CA ASP A 12 13.89 13.55 11.39
C ASP A 12 13.22 14.75 10.71
N GLN A 13 12.64 14.55 9.53
CA GLN A 13 11.89 15.59 8.79
C GLN A 13 10.37 15.44 8.86
N LEU A 14 9.88 14.31 9.38
CA LEU A 14 8.46 13.97 9.37
C LEU A 14 7.74 14.43 10.65
N VAL A 15 8.48 14.53 11.76
CA VAL A 15 7.98 15.03 13.04
C VAL A 15 8.47 16.45 13.25
N SER A 16 7.55 17.32 13.66
CA SER A 16 7.85 18.70 14.00
C SER A 16 7.09 19.12 15.25
N MET A 17 7.60 20.15 15.92
CA MET A 17 6.97 20.80 17.05
C MET A 17 6.91 22.30 16.79
N THR A 18 5.78 22.91 17.13
CA THR A 18 5.55 24.33 16.96
C THR A 18 6.06 25.13 18.16
N SER A 19 6.36 26.42 17.95
CA SER A 19 6.76 27.33 19.02
C SER A 19 5.69 27.46 20.11
N VAL A 20 4.41 27.29 19.77
CA VAL A 20 3.29 27.27 20.72
C VAL A 20 3.33 25.99 21.56
N GLU A 21 3.45 24.81 20.94
CA GLU A 21 3.60 23.54 21.67
C GLU A 21 4.83 23.56 22.59
N ILE A 22 5.96 24.12 22.12
CA ILE A 22 7.16 24.30 22.95
C ILE A 22 6.87 25.22 24.14
N ALA A 23 6.17 26.34 23.93
CA ALA A 23 5.80 27.25 25.02
C ALA A 23 4.91 26.56 26.06
N GLU A 24 3.90 25.82 25.62
CA GLU A 24 2.98 25.06 26.47
C GLU A 24 3.70 23.96 27.27
N LEU A 25 4.52 23.15 26.61
CA LEU A 25 5.26 22.06 27.25
C LEU A 25 6.27 22.61 28.27
N THR A 26 6.91 23.73 27.94
CA THR A 26 7.98 24.29 28.77
C THR A 26 7.50 25.26 29.84
N GLY A 27 6.30 25.80 29.71
CA GLY A 27 5.79 26.89 30.55
C GLY A 27 6.49 28.23 30.32
N LYS A 28 7.31 28.36 29.26
CA LYS A 28 7.93 29.64 28.89
C LYS A 28 6.92 30.48 28.12
N GLU A 29 6.94 31.80 28.36
CA GLU A 29 6.20 32.76 27.54
C GLU A 29 6.53 32.58 26.05
N HIS A 30 5.50 32.53 25.20
CA HIS A 30 5.66 32.27 23.76
C HIS A 30 6.62 33.27 23.10
N ARG A 31 6.58 34.55 23.49
CA ARG A 31 7.53 35.58 23.01
C ARG A 31 9.00 35.23 23.28
N ASN A 32 9.28 34.57 24.40
CA ASN A 32 10.64 34.17 24.76
C ASN A 32 11.07 32.98 23.89
N VAL A 33 10.17 32.02 23.67
CA VAL A 33 10.42 30.89 22.77
C VAL A 33 10.70 31.39 21.34
N LEU A 34 9.92 32.35 20.83
CA LEU A 34 10.16 32.94 19.51
C LEU A 34 11.53 33.62 19.42
N ARG A 35 11.93 34.38 20.45
CA ARG A 35 13.26 34.99 20.51
C ARG A 35 14.35 33.93 20.53
N ASP A 36 14.22 32.91 21.38
CA ASP A 36 15.22 31.85 21.52
C ASP A 36 15.37 31.07 20.19
N ILE A 37 14.28 30.84 19.45
CA ILE A 37 14.30 30.23 18.10
C ILE A 37 15.04 31.11 17.09
N ARG A 38 14.81 32.42 17.09
CA ARG A 38 15.50 33.35 16.18
C ARG A 38 17.00 33.39 16.45
N ASN A 39 17.40 33.51 17.72
CA ASN A 39 18.80 33.49 18.11
C ASN A 39 19.47 32.17 17.69
N MET A 40 18.83 31.03 17.96
CA MET A 40 19.33 29.73 17.51
C MET A 40 19.45 29.66 15.97
N ALA A 41 18.45 30.14 15.23
CA ALA A 41 18.48 30.15 13.77
C ALA A 41 19.60 31.04 13.22
N GLU A 42 19.85 32.20 13.83
CA GLU A 42 20.94 33.11 13.49
C GLU A 42 22.31 32.46 13.73
N GLU A 43 22.52 31.83 14.90
CA GLU A 43 23.75 31.11 15.22
C GLU A 43 24.02 29.95 14.23
N LEU A 44 22.98 29.18 13.89
CA LEU A 44 23.11 28.10 12.91
C LEU A 44 23.39 28.62 11.49
N ASN A 45 22.88 29.78 11.12
CA ASN A 45 23.15 30.41 9.83
C ASN A 45 24.55 31.04 9.77
N ALA A 46 25.06 31.59 10.88
CA ALA A 46 26.43 32.06 10.98
C ALA A 46 27.42 30.92 10.72
N LEU A 47 27.19 29.74 11.31
CA LEU A 47 27.99 28.53 11.07
C LEU A 47 27.97 28.06 9.60
N LYS A 48 26.83 28.22 8.91
CA LYS A 48 26.70 27.86 7.48
C LYS A 48 27.41 28.83 6.55
N THR A 49 27.46 30.12 6.91
CA THR A 49 28.10 31.16 6.08
C THR A 49 29.62 30.95 5.98
N GLU A 50 30.23 30.31 6.99
CA GLU A 50 31.64 29.87 6.98
C GLU A 50 31.89 28.64 6.07
N GLN A 51 30.86 27.86 5.69
CA GLN A 51 31.04 26.57 4.99
C GLN A 51 30.33 26.43 3.64
N CYS A 52 29.27 27.19 3.32
CA CYS A 52 28.74 27.36 1.95
C CYS A 52 27.54 28.30 1.98
N SER A 53 27.63 29.44 1.28
CA SER A 53 26.54 30.41 1.17
C SER A 53 25.36 29.89 0.34
N LYS A 54 24.15 30.36 0.71
CA LYS A 54 22.83 30.24 0.04
C LYS A 54 21.97 29.05 0.48
N LEU A 55 21.28 29.19 1.60
CA LEU A 55 19.88 28.74 1.72
C LEU A 55 19.13 29.61 2.74
N SER A 56 18.05 30.22 2.28
CA SER A 56 17.04 30.92 3.09
C SER A 56 16.48 29.97 4.15
N SER A 57 16.48 30.42 5.41
CA SER A 57 16.07 29.66 6.61
C SER A 57 16.93 28.41 6.90
N PRO A 58 17.24 28.11 8.18
CA PRO A 58 17.85 26.83 8.51
C PRO A 58 16.91 25.71 8.05
N ILE A 59 17.34 24.86 7.11
CA ILE A 59 16.64 23.64 6.70
C ILE A 59 16.11 22.94 7.96
N GLY A 60 14.79 22.85 8.16
CA GLY A 60 14.19 22.27 9.36
C GLY A 60 13.50 23.26 10.31
N VAL A 61 13.58 24.57 10.06
CA VAL A 61 12.80 25.60 10.74
C VAL A 61 11.94 26.35 9.72
N THR A 62 10.62 26.29 9.86
CA THR A 62 9.67 27.02 8.99
C THR A 62 8.88 28.05 9.79
N GLU A 63 8.68 29.22 9.21
CA GLU A 63 7.85 30.28 9.77
C GLU A 63 6.43 30.24 9.19
N ASP A 64 5.45 30.51 10.03
CA ASP A 64 4.03 30.50 9.72
C ASP A 64 3.31 31.53 10.65
N VAL A 65 2.00 31.65 10.54
CA VAL A 65 1.18 32.55 11.35
C VAL A 65 -0.02 31.78 11.92
N TYR A 66 -0.35 32.04 13.18
CA TYR A 66 -1.58 31.53 13.80
C TYR A 66 -2.44 32.66 14.34
N LEU A 67 -3.74 32.40 14.49
CA LEU A 67 -4.65 33.31 15.17
C LEU A 67 -4.67 32.98 16.66
N ASN A 68 -4.40 33.97 17.50
CA ASN A 68 -4.54 33.81 18.94
C ASN A 68 -6.03 33.82 19.36
N ALA A 69 -6.30 33.59 20.65
CA ALA A 69 -7.67 33.60 21.19
C ALA A 69 -8.42 34.94 21.02
N GLN A 70 -7.71 36.03 20.71
CA GLN A 70 -8.27 37.36 20.44
C GLN A 70 -8.46 37.63 18.94
N GLY A 71 -8.24 36.64 18.08
CA GLY A 71 -8.32 36.77 16.63
C GLY A 71 -7.17 37.57 16.00
N LYS A 72 -6.07 37.82 16.73
CA LYS A 72 -4.89 38.51 16.20
C LYS A 72 -3.90 37.51 15.63
N GLN A 73 -3.34 37.86 14.47
CA GLN A 73 -2.24 37.11 13.87
C GLN A 73 -0.98 37.20 14.74
N GLN A 74 -0.34 36.06 14.99
CA GLN A 74 0.89 35.92 15.75
C GLN A 74 1.87 35.00 15.00
N PRO A 75 3.18 35.28 15.05
CA PRO A 75 4.18 34.44 14.40
C PRO A 75 4.24 33.05 15.04
N LEU A 76 4.38 32.04 14.20
CA LEU A 76 4.52 30.63 14.57
C LEU A 76 5.80 30.10 13.93
N TYR A 77 6.61 29.38 14.68
CA TYR A 77 7.69 28.59 14.09
C TYR A 77 7.35 27.11 14.23
N ARG A 78 7.77 26.32 13.26
CA ARG A 78 7.70 24.87 13.28
C ARG A 78 9.11 24.32 13.09
N LEU A 79 9.57 23.56 14.07
CA LEU A 79 10.91 23.01 14.12
C LEU A 79 10.81 21.51 13.92
N ASP A 80 11.65 20.96 13.04
CA ASP A 80 11.82 19.52 12.93
C ASP A 80 12.43 18.95 14.23
N ARG A 81 12.55 17.62 14.29
CA ARG A 81 13.11 16.92 15.45
C ARG A 81 14.48 17.44 15.86
N LYS A 82 15.37 17.59 14.89
CA LYS A 82 16.75 18.03 15.13
C LYS A 82 16.78 19.44 15.70
N HIS A 83 16.09 20.39 15.08
CA HIS A 83 16.08 21.79 15.48
C HIS A 83 15.38 21.99 16.82
N THR A 84 14.35 21.19 17.10
CA THR A 84 13.74 21.16 18.44
C THR A 84 14.78 20.78 19.48
N PHE A 85 15.58 19.72 19.25
CA PHE A 85 16.61 19.30 20.20
C PHE A 85 17.74 20.30 20.36
N ILE A 86 18.16 20.97 19.30
CA ILE A 86 19.15 22.04 19.38
C ILE A 86 18.60 23.19 20.26
N LEU A 87 17.36 23.62 20.03
CA LEU A 87 16.74 24.69 20.82
C LEU A 87 16.70 24.32 22.30
N VAL A 88 16.15 23.14 22.61
CA VAL A 88 15.95 22.77 24.01
C VAL A 88 17.26 22.40 24.69
N ALA A 89 18.35 22.09 23.99
CA ALA A 89 19.66 21.86 24.60
C ALA A 89 20.08 23.01 25.54
N GLY A 90 19.73 24.26 25.20
CA GLY A 90 19.94 25.45 26.03
C GLY A 90 18.93 25.64 27.17
N TYR A 91 17.88 24.81 27.28
CA TYR A 91 16.89 24.85 28.35
C TYR A 91 17.28 23.92 29.50
N SER A 92 16.56 24.02 30.63
CA SER A 92 16.81 23.14 31.78
C SER A 92 16.48 21.68 31.46
N VAL A 93 17.11 20.75 32.20
CA VAL A 93 16.96 19.28 32.01
C VAL A 93 15.50 18.86 31.99
N HIS A 94 14.68 19.41 32.91
CA HIS A 94 13.26 19.09 33.02
C HIS A 94 12.47 19.51 31.77
N LEU A 95 12.78 20.67 31.20
CA LEU A 95 12.09 21.18 30.00
C LEU A 95 12.50 20.38 28.76
N ARG A 96 13.79 20.01 28.67
CA ARG A 96 14.28 19.12 27.61
C ARG A 96 13.59 17.78 27.60
N ALA A 97 13.42 17.16 28.76
CA ALA A 97 12.76 15.87 28.89
C ALA A 97 11.31 15.93 28.38
N LYS A 98 10.54 16.97 28.76
CA LYS A 98 9.16 17.14 28.26
C LYS A 98 9.08 17.25 26.74
N CYS A 99 9.97 18.04 26.12
CA CYS A 99 10.00 18.16 24.66
C CYS A 99 10.43 16.85 23.99
N TYR A 100 11.36 16.10 24.59
CA TYR A 100 11.78 14.79 24.11
C TYR A 100 10.63 13.78 24.13
N ASP A 101 9.93 13.65 25.26
CA ASP A 101 8.80 12.73 25.41
C ASP A 101 7.67 13.05 24.42
N HIS A 102 7.44 14.34 24.16
CA HIS A 102 6.46 14.79 23.17
C HIS A 102 6.86 14.37 21.75
N ILE A 103 8.12 14.60 21.34
CA ILE A 103 8.61 14.15 20.04
C ILE A 103 8.50 12.63 19.90
N GLN A 104 8.91 11.86 20.92
CA GLN A 104 8.79 10.40 20.91
C GLN A 104 7.33 9.94 20.74
N THR A 105 6.39 10.63 21.39
CA THR A 105 4.95 10.37 21.23
C THR A 105 4.47 10.63 19.81
N LEU A 106 4.91 11.75 19.20
CA LEU A 106 4.59 12.08 17.81
C LEU A 106 5.17 11.04 16.83
N GLU A 107 6.45 10.67 17.01
CA GLU A 107 7.12 9.64 16.21
C GLU A 107 6.36 8.31 16.26
N HIS A 108 6.00 7.84 17.47
CA HIS A 108 5.23 6.62 17.63
C HIS A 108 3.86 6.71 16.95
N ARG A 109 3.15 7.85 17.07
CA ARG A 109 1.85 8.03 16.42
C ARG A 109 1.96 8.01 14.89
N VAL A 110 2.98 8.63 14.31
CA VAL A 110 3.21 8.60 12.86
C VAL A 110 3.42 7.17 12.37
N LEU A 111 4.29 6.41 13.03
CA LEU A 111 4.53 5.00 12.70
C LEU A 111 3.26 4.15 12.75
N GLN A 112 2.43 4.34 13.79
CA GLN A 112 1.15 3.62 13.92
C GLN A 112 0.18 3.96 12.77
N LEU A 113 0.08 5.24 12.40
CA LEU A 113 -0.80 5.67 11.30
C LEU A 113 -0.32 5.11 9.95
N GLU A 114 0.98 5.05 9.72
CA GLU A 114 1.54 4.46 8.51
C GLU A 114 1.27 2.95 8.42
N ASP A 115 1.47 2.23 9.52
CA ASP A 115 1.15 0.80 9.60
C ASP A 115 -0.35 0.55 9.39
N GLN A 116 -1.22 1.38 9.99
CA GLN A 116 -2.66 1.33 9.72
C GLN A 116 -3.00 1.58 8.24
N LYS A 117 -2.37 2.57 7.59
CA LYS A 117 -2.54 2.84 6.15
C LYS A 117 -2.08 1.65 5.31
N LYS A 118 -0.93 1.05 5.62
CA LYS A 118 -0.40 -0.14 4.93
C LYS A 118 -1.36 -1.33 5.08
N ARG A 119 -1.84 -1.61 6.30
CA ARG A 119 -2.83 -2.67 6.57
C ARG A 119 -4.14 -2.42 5.84
N ALA A 120 -4.65 -1.18 5.85
CA ALA A 120 -5.87 -0.82 5.12
C ALA A 120 -5.71 -0.96 3.61
N ALA A 121 -4.55 -0.60 3.05
CA ALA A 121 -4.24 -0.77 1.63
C ALA A 121 -4.19 -2.26 1.24
N ILE A 122 -3.49 -3.10 2.02
CA ILE A 122 -3.44 -4.55 1.82
C ILE A 122 -4.84 -5.16 1.95
N GLN A 123 -5.61 -4.78 2.97
CA GLN A 123 -6.97 -5.25 3.15
C GLN A 123 -7.89 -4.79 2.02
N SER A 124 -7.73 -3.57 1.52
CA SER A 124 -8.48 -3.04 0.38
C SER A 124 -8.14 -3.80 -0.91
N ALA A 125 -6.87 -4.09 -1.17
CA ALA A 125 -6.44 -4.96 -2.26
C ALA A 125 -7.05 -6.37 -2.12
N ASN A 126 -7.00 -6.95 -0.92
CA ASN A 126 -7.60 -8.25 -0.61
C ASN A 126 -9.14 -8.23 -0.68
N ARG A 127 -9.80 -7.10 -0.39
CA ARG A 127 -11.26 -6.89 -0.54
C ARG A 127 -11.67 -6.76 -2.00
N ARG A 128 -10.90 -6.00 -2.78
CA ARG A 128 -11.12 -5.80 -4.22
C ARG A 128 -11.00 -7.10 -5.00
N GLY A 129 -10.25 -8.08 -4.51
CA GLY A 129 -10.02 -9.35 -5.21
C GLY A 129 -9.11 -9.20 -6.42
N VAL A 130 -8.59 -10.31 -6.92
CA VAL A 130 -7.64 -10.34 -8.05
C VAL A 130 -8.40 -10.57 -9.35
N THR A 131 -8.10 -9.77 -10.38
CA THR A 131 -8.75 -9.91 -11.69
C THR A 131 -8.30 -11.20 -12.38
N TRP A 132 -9.10 -11.70 -13.33
CA TRP A 132 -8.70 -12.85 -14.15
C TRP A 132 -7.38 -12.61 -14.89
N GLY A 133 -7.17 -11.39 -15.40
CA GLY A 133 -5.95 -11.01 -16.10
C GLY A 133 -4.72 -11.04 -15.20
N ASP A 134 -4.81 -10.47 -14.00
CA ASP A 134 -3.71 -10.46 -13.03
C ASP A 134 -3.35 -11.88 -12.59
N TYR A 135 -4.34 -12.71 -12.28
CA TYR A 135 -4.13 -14.13 -11.98
C TYR A 135 -3.39 -14.84 -13.13
N CYS A 136 -3.86 -14.68 -14.36
CA CYS A 136 -3.23 -15.31 -15.52
C CYS A 136 -1.79 -14.81 -15.71
N LYS A 137 -1.52 -13.52 -15.50
CA LYS A 137 -0.18 -12.94 -15.57
C LYS A 137 0.76 -13.56 -14.53
N THR A 138 0.31 -13.71 -13.29
CA THR A 138 1.09 -14.34 -12.20
C THR A 138 1.53 -15.76 -12.56
N TYR A 139 0.67 -16.54 -13.21
CA TYR A 139 0.96 -17.94 -13.56
C TYR A 139 1.42 -18.13 -15.01
N GLY A 140 1.70 -17.07 -15.77
CA GLY A 140 2.13 -17.18 -17.16
C GLY A 140 1.12 -17.93 -18.06
N LEU A 141 -0.16 -17.58 -17.94
CA LEU A 141 -1.27 -18.12 -18.70
C LEU A 141 -1.82 -17.04 -19.67
N PRO A 142 -2.15 -17.38 -20.93
CA PRO A 142 -2.76 -16.44 -21.86
C PRO A 142 -4.24 -16.22 -21.52
N ALA A 143 -4.52 -15.10 -20.83
CA ALA A 143 -5.81 -14.84 -20.20
C ALA A 143 -7.04 -15.05 -21.12
N GLN A 144 -7.01 -14.47 -22.32
CA GLN A 144 -8.14 -14.55 -23.25
C GLN A 144 -8.32 -15.94 -23.85
N LYS A 145 -7.22 -16.59 -24.29
CA LYS A 145 -7.26 -17.94 -24.87
C LYS A 145 -7.73 -18.96 -23.83
N LEU A 146 -7.21 -18.88 -22.61
CA LEU A 146 -7.60 -19.76 -21.52
C LEU A 146 -9.08 -19.58 -21.18
N MET A 147 -9.55 -18.34 -21.16
CA MET A 147 -10.96 -18.08 -20.87
C MET A 147 -11.89 -18.68 -21.93
N THR A 148 -11.58 -18.51 -23.22
CA THR A 148 -12.34 -19.15 -24.31
C THR A 148 -12.37 -20.67 -24.16
N ALA A 149 -11.22 -21.29 -23.86
CA ALA A 149 -11.13 -22.72 -23.62
C ALA A 149 -11.97 -23.17 -22.41
N LEU A 150 -11.95 -22.41 -21.30
CA LEU A 150 -12.72 -22.74 -20.09
C LEU A 150 -14.23 -22.62 -20.29
N LEU A 151 -14.68 -21.65 -21.09
CA LEU A 151 -16.08 -21.54 -21.48
C LEU A 151 -16.49 -22.79 -22.27
N GLN A 152 -15.68 -23.24 -23.22
CA GLN A 152 -15.95 -24.44 -24.02
C GLN A 152 -15.89 -25.74 -23.22
N HIS A 153 -14.95 -25.88 -22.27
CA HIS A 153 -14.80 -27.07 -21.42
C HIS A 153 -15.98 -27.29 -20.47
N ARG A 154 -16.76 -26.25 -20.13
CA ARG A 154 -17.92 -26.33 -19.21
C ARG A 154 -17.60 -26.79 -17.77
N GLY A 155 -16.33 -26.78 -17.36
CA GLY A 155 -15.94 -27.20 -16.01
C GLY A 155 -16.11 -26.10 -14.97
N LEU A 156 -15.30 -25.04 -15.10
CA LEU A 156 -15.33 -23.87 -14.22
C LEU A 156 -16.57 -23.00 -14.43
N PHE A 157 -17.08 -22.97 -15.67
CA PHE A 157 -18.22 -22.15 -16.08
C PHE A 157 -19.33 -23.01 -16.69
N ARG A 158 -20.57 -22.58 -16.54
CA ARG A 158 -21.76 -23.22 -17.13
C ARG A 158 -22.62 -22.19 -17.88
N LYS A 159 -23.30 -22.61 -18.95
CA LYS A 159 -24.40 -21.82 -19.56
C LYS A 159 -25.70 -22.19 -18.88
N ASN A 160 -26.54 -21.20 -18.62
CA ASN A 160 -27.96 -21.42 -18.41
C ASN A 160 -28.61 -21.76 -19.77
N PRO A 161 -29.31 -22.91 -19.92
CA PRO A 161 -29.95 -23.29 -21.18
C PRO A 161 -31.14 -22.40 -21.55
N ILE A 162 -31.78 -21.75 -20.57
CA ILE A 162 -32.96 -20.91 -20.77
C ILE A 162 -32.54 -19.47 -21.07
N SER A 163 -31.71 -18.85 -20.21
CA SER A 163 -31.29 -17.46 -20.39
C SER A 163 -30.07 -17.28 -21.29
N ASN A 164 -29.40 -18.37 -21.70
CA ASN A 164 -28.12 -18.35 -22.41
C ASN A 164 -26.97 -17.63 -21.68
N GLU A 165 -27.15 -17.24 -20.43
CA GLU A 165 -26.15 -16.56 -19.62
C GLU A 165 -25.08 -17.52 -19.10
N TRP A 166 -23.85 -17.03 -18.99
CA TRP A 166 -22.78 -17.76 -18.35
C TRP A 166 -22.77 -17.52 -16.84
N SER A 167 -22.38 -18.53 -16.07
CA SER A 167 -22.16 -18.42 -14.64
C SER A 167 -21.01 -19.31 -14.20
N VAL A 168 -20.36 -18.95 -13.08
CA VAL A 168 -19.40 -19.84 -12.40
C VAL A 168 -20.17 -21.06 -11.89
N ASN A 169 -19.59 -22.25 -12.08
CA ASN A 169 -20.12 -23.48 -11.50
C ASN A 169 -20.24 -23.33 -9.97
N PRO A 170 -21.40 -23.65 -9.35
CA PRO A 170 -21.62 -23.47 -7.91
C PRO A 170 -20.52 -24.05 -7.02
N LYS A 171 -19.90 -25.15 -7.46
CA LYS A 171 -18.75 -25.78 -6.79
C LYS A 171 -17.60 -24.82 -6.50
N TYR A 172 -17.41 -23.80 -7.34
CA TYR A 172 -16.35 -22.80 -7.22
C TYR A 172 -16.89 -21.41 -6.88
N SER A 173 -18.18 -21.26 -6.58
CA SER A 173 -18.80 -19.95 -6.42
C SER A 173 -18.21 -19.12 -5.27
N ASP A 174 -17.73 -19.78 -4.23
CA ASP A 174 -17.09 -19.20 -3.05
C ASP A 174 -15.61 -18.82 -3.26
N CYS A 175 -15.02 -19.19 -4.40
CA CYS A 175 -13.67 -18.81 -4.81
C CYS A 175 -13.64 -17.41 -5.48
N PHE A 176 -14.82 -16.88 -5.83
CA PHE A 176 -14.94 -15.64 -6.57
C PHE A 176 -15.83 -14.63 -5.82
N ARG A 177 -15.56 -13.35 -6.06
CA ARG A 177 -16.44 -12.24 -5.67
C ARG A 177 -17.08 -11.63 -6.91
N ILE A 178 -18.33 -11.20 -6.73
CA ILE A 178 -19.13 -10.50 -7.74
C ILE A 178 -18.88 -9.00 -7.55
N ILE A 179 -18.55 -8.29 -8.63
CA ILE A 179 -18.20 -6.87 -8.58
C ILE A 179 -19.45 -5.98 -8.39
N LYS A 180 -20.59 -6.33 -9.02
CA LYS A 180 -21.91 -5.77 -8.70
C LYS A 180 -23.00 -6.83 -8.83
N PRO A 181 -24.03 -6.84 -7.94
CA PRO A 181 -25.16 -7.78 -8.05
C PRO A 181 -25.95 -7.64 -9.36
N SER A 182 -26.02 -6.42 -9.92
CA SER A 182 -26.66 -6.13 -11.21
C SER A 182 -25.80 -6.44 -12.42
N ASP A 183 -24.49 -6.57 -12.23
CA ASP A 183 -23.58 -6.97 -13.30
C ASP A 183 -23.68 -8.49 -13.36
N GLN A 184 -24.41 -9.00 -14.37
CA GLN A 184 -24.32 -10.41 -14.71
C GLN A 184 -22.84 -10.80 -14.72
N LYS A 185 -22.50 -11.92 -14.06
CA LYS A 185 -21.10 -12.35 -13.82
C LYS A 185 -20.27 -12.39 -15.11
N PHE A 186 -20.95 -12.44 -16.26
CA PHE A 186 -20.43 -12.47 -17.61
C PHE A 186 -21.30 -11.52 -18.45
N SER A 187 -20.91 -10.26 -18.57
CA SER A 187 -21.61 -9.30 -19.44
C SER A 187 -20.96 -9.26 -20.82
N ALA A 188 -21.63 -8.66 -21.81
CA ALA A 188 -21.06 -8.45 -23.14
C ALA A 188 -19.74 -7.65 -23.13
N GLY A 189 -19.47 -6.88 -22.07
CA GLY A 189 -18.26 -6.08 -21.88
C GLY A 189 -17.13 -6.77 -21.11
N GLY A 190 -17.32 -7.99 -20.58
CA GLY A 190 -16.28 -8.74 -19.89
C GLY A 190 -16.73 -9.58 -18.69
N TYR A 191 -15.74 -10.19 -18.04
CA TYR A 191 -15.93 -11.08 -16.89
C TYR A 191 -15.96 -10.28 -15.58
N ASN A 192 -17.15 -10.17 -14.97
CA ASN A 192 -17.37 -9.33 -13.78
C ASN A 192 -17.13 -10.09 -12.46
N PHE A 193 -16.11 -10.96 -12.45
CA PHE A 193 -15.70 -11.72 -11.27
C PHE A 193 -14.24 -11.47 -10.91
N ARG A 194 -13.92 -11.62 -9.63
CA ARG A 194 -12.55 -11.55 -9.13
C ARG A 194 -12.28 -12.69 -8.18
N PHE A 195 -11.06 -13.22 -8.18
CA PHE A 195 -10.63 -14.17 -7.17
C PHE A 195 -10.61 -13.50 -5.81
N ASN A 196 -11.20 -14.15 -4.81
CA ASN A 196 -10.97 -13.79 -3.41
C ASN A 196 -9.77 -14.59 -2.85
N ALA A 197 -9.45 -14.43 -1.56
CA ALA A 197 -8.34 -15.13 -0.93
C ALA A 197 -8.44 -16.67 -1.10
N LYS A 198 -9.64 -17.24 -0.89
CA LYS A 198 -9.90 -18.66 -1.08
C LYS A 198 -9.70 -19.10 -2.52
N GLY A 199 -10.16 -18.31 -3.48
CA GLY A 199 -9.96 -18.59 -4.89
C GLY A 199 -8.49 -18.61 -5.28
N LEU A 200 -7.68 -17.67 -4.78
CA LEU A 200 -6.23 -17.69 -5.02
C LEU A 200 -5.55 -18.89 -4.38
N GLU A 201 -5.97 -19.28 -3.18
CA GLU A 201 -5.45 -20.47 -2.50
C GLU A 201 -5.76 -21.76 -3.28
N VAL A 202 -6.98 -21.89 -3.80
CA VAL A 202 -7.40 -23.08 -4.57
C VAL A 202 -6.76 -23.09 -5.95
N PHE A 203 -6.90 -22.01 -6.72
CA PHE A 203 -6.45 -21.94 -8.11
C PHE A 203 -4.95 -21.72 -8.25
N GLY A 204 -4.28 -21.25 -7.19
CA GLY A 204 -2.82 -21.13 -7.16
C GLY A 204 -2.07 -22.43 -6.91
N LYS A 205 -2.75 -23.54 -6.57
CA LYS A 205 -2.11 -24.85 -6.39
C LYS A 205 -1.51 -25.32 -7.71
N PRO A 206 -0.25 -25.81 -7.74
CA PRO A 206 0.41 -26.26 -8.97
C PRO A 206 -0.45 -27.22 -9.81
N ALA A 207 -1.08 -28.21 -9.16
CA ALA A 207 -1.96 -29.17 -9.83
C ALA A 207 -3.16 -28.51 -10.55
N ILE A 208 -3.74 -27.45 -10.01
CA ILE A 208 -4.84 -26.73 -10.64
C ILE A 208 -4.33 -25.88 -11.80
N VAL A 209 -3.19 -25.20 -11.63
CA VAL A 209 -2.54 -24.43 -12.70
C VAL A 209 -2.18 -25.35 -13.89
N ASP A 210 -1.64 -26.53 -13.62
CA ASP A 210 -1.33 -27.53 -14.65
C ASP A 210 -2.59 -28.04 -15.36
N LYS A 211 -3.68 -28.28 -14.61
CA LYS A 211 -4.98 -28.62 -15.20
C LYS A 211 -5.48 -27.52 -16.15
N LEU A 212 -5.35 -26.25 -15.76
CA LEU A 212 -5.70 -25.11 -16.63
C LEU A 212 -4.83 -25.06 -17.89
N ARG A 213 -3.52 -25.34 -17.79
CA ARG A 213 -2.65 -25.45 -18.97
C ARG A 213 -3.07 -26.60 -19.88
N GLY A 214 -3.43 -27.76 -19.32
CA GLY A 214 -3.93 -28.89 -20.09
C GLY A 214 -5.19 -28.55 -20.87
N ILE A 215 -6.15 -27.88 -20.23
CA ILE A 215 -7.37 -27.37 -20.90
C ILE A 215 -6.98 -26.42 -22.03
N LEU A 216 -6.08 -25.45 -21.79
CA LEU A 216 -5.63 -24.52 -22.81
C LEU A 216 -5.02 -25.24 -24.03
N ILE A 217 -4.16 -26.23 -23.79
CA ILE A 217 -3.50 -27.01 -24.85
C ILE A 217 -4.53 -27.80 -25.65
N ALA A 218 -5.50 -28.44 -24.98
CA ALA A 218 -6.54 -29.22 -25.65
C ALA A 218 -7.37 -28.39 -26.65
N PHE A 219 -7.70 -27.14 -26.28
CA PHE A 219 -8.56 -26.29 -27.11
C PHE A 219 -7.82 -25.34 -28.05
N THR A 220 -6.57 -24.97 -27.75
CA THR A 220 -5.84 -23.93 -28.49
C THR A 220 -4.42 -24.31 -28.91
N GLY A 221 -3.91 -25.46 -28.45
CA GLY A 221 -2.59 -25.96 -28.80
C GLY A 221 -2.51 -26.55 -30.20
N THR A 222 -1.28 -26.66 -30.72
CA THR A 222 -0.99 -27.41 -31.95
C THR A 222 -1.15 -28.91 -31.73
N ASP A 223 -1.28 -29.69 -32.80
CA ASP A 223 -1.42 -31.15 -32.68
C ASP A 223 -0.21 -31.79 -31.98
N GLN A 224 1.00 -31.27 -32.24
CA GLN A 224 2.21 -31.67 -31.52
C GLN A 224 2.09 -31.38 -30.01
N GLN A 225 1.65 -30.18 -29.61
CA GLN A 225 1.50 -29.83 -28.20
C GLN A 225 0.44 -30.70 -27.50
N LYS A 226 -0.64 -31.06 -28.19
CA LYS A 226 -1.65 -31.98 -27.68
C LYS A 226 -1.09 -33.38 -27.48
N GLN A 227 -0.33 -33.90 -28.45
CA GLN A 227 0.30 -35.23 -28.36
C GLN A 227 1.33 -35.28 -27.22
N GLU A 228 2.18 -34.27 -27.08
CA GLU A 228 3.14 -34.15 -25.98
C GLU A 228 2.44 -34.12 -24.61
N HIS A 229 1.32 -33.39 -24.51
CA HIS A 229 0.53 -33.32 -23.29
C HIS A 229 -0.10 -34.68 -22.93
N LEU A 230 -0.65 -35.41 -23.91
CA LEU A 230 -1.21 -36.75 -23.71
C LEU A 230 -0.13 -37.76 -23.26
N LEU A 231 1.07 -37.69 -23.85
CA LEU A 231 2.19 -38.55 -23.43
C LEU A 231 2.62 -38.25 -21.99
N LYS A 232 2.69 -36.97 -21.59
CA LYS A 232 2.98 -36.58 -20.20
C LYS A 232 1.90 -37.06 -19.21
N GLN A 233 0.63 -37.05 -19.61
CA GLN A 233 -0.46 -37.59 -18.79
C GLN A 233 -0.36 -39.11 -18.64
N ALA A 234 -0.07 -39.84 -19.73
CA ALA A 234 0.14 -41.28 -19.70
C ALA A 234 1.33 -41.68 -18.81
N GLN A 235 2.42 -40.92 -18.84
CA GLN A 235 3.61 -41.16 -18.01
C GLN A 235 3.42 -40.82 -16.53
N SER A 236 2.53 -39.87 -16.20
CA SER A 236 2.27 -39.45 -14.82
C SER A 236 1.21 -40.29 -14.09
N GLY A 237 0.62 -41.30 -14.75
CA GLY A 237 -0.35 -42.24 -14.16
C GLY A 237 -1.69 -41.62 -13.75
N LYS A 238 -1.94 -40.34 -14.04
CA LYS A 238 -3.20 -39.65 -13.72
C LYS A 238 -4.16 -39.65 -14.90
N LEU A 239 -4.90 -40.74 -15.06
CA LEU A 239 -6.20 -40.74 -15.74
C LEU A 239 -7.25 -40.17 -14.77
N GLU A 240 -7.29 -38.85 -14.56
CA GLU A 240 -8.43 -38.23 -13.90
C GLU A 240 -9.50 -37.89 -14.95
N GLY A 241 -10.62 -38.59 -14.87
CA GLY A 241 -11.81 -38.40 -15.71
C GLY A 241 -12.38 -36.98 -15.65
N LEU A 242 -13.12 -36.68 -16.73
CA LEU A 242 -13.80 -35.42 -17.07
C LEU A 242 -14.61 -34.79 -15.93
#